data_AF-A0A6V8PUE1-F1
#
_entry.id   AF-A0A6V8PUE1-F1
#
_cell.length_a   1.000
_cell.length_b   1.000
_cell.length_c   1.000
_cell.angle_alpha   90.00
_cell.angle_beta   90.00
_cell.angle_gamma   90.00
#
_symmetry.space_group_name_H-M   'P 1'
#
loop_
_entity.id
_entity.type
_entity.pdbx_description
1 polymer ?
#
loop_
_entity_poly.entity_id
_entity_poly.type
_entity_poly.pdbx_seq_one_letter_code
_entity_poly.pdbx_strand_id
1 'polypeptide(L)'
;MKKIILTSFLFLSLSLLILTNSYAAVMQNYCLIPPYVMRGGVPPNVVIVYEKGSAIMNRAYSGDYNPATTYYGFFDSTANYTYDSAGYFIKSGTCTPSTTINTNCFSGNVLNWALMSSLDLSRKAL
;
A
#
# COMPACT_ATOMS: atom_id res chain seq x y z
N MET A 1 -19.65 -28.29 -46.65
CA MET A 1 -18.25 -27.81 -46.59
C MET A 1 -18.06 -26.63 -45.62
N LYS A 2 -18.86 -25.55 -45.68
CA LYS A 2 -18.76 -24.39 -44.76
C LYS A 2 -18.87 -24.75 -43.25
N LYS A 3 -19.72 -25.71 -42.86
CA LYS A 3 -19.91 -26.11 -41.45
C LYS A 3 -18.68 -26.82 -40.85
N ILE A 4 -17.95 -27.60 -41.65
CA ILE A 4 -16.75 -28.34 -41.19
C ILE A 4 -15.56 -27.39 -40.97
N ILE A 5 -15.44 -26.37 -41.82
CA ILE A 5 -14.43 -25.32 -41.67
C ILE A 5 -14.69 -24.50 -40.40
N LEU A 6 -15.96 -24.16 -40.13
CA LEU A 6 -16.34 -23.40 -38.93
C LEU A 6 -16.07 -24.19 -37.64
N THR A 7 -16.38 -25.49 -37.61
CA THR A 7 -16.09 -26.34 -36.44
C THR A 7 -14.60 -26.55 -36.22
N SER A 8 -13.80 -26.64 -37.28
CA SER A 8 -12.34 -26.75 -37.18
C SER A 8 -11.72 -25.45 -36.64
N PHE A 9 -12.22 -24.29 -37.07
CA PHE A 9 -11.76 -23.00 -36.58
C PHE A 9 -12.10 -22.78 -35.10
N LEU A 10 -13.30 -23.22 -34.67
CA LEU A 10 -13.73 -23.17 -33.28
C LEU A 10 -12.90 -24.09 -32.38
N PHE A 11 -12.51 -25.27 -32.87
CA PHE A 11 -11.65 -26.20 -32.13
C PHE A 11 -10.22 -25.65 -32.00
N LEU A 12 -9.72 -24.99 -33.03
CA LEU A 12 -8.40 -24.34 -33.02
C LEU A 12 -8.37 -23.15 -32.05
N SER A 13 -9.40 -22.30 -32.02
CA SER A 13 -9.49 -21.19 -31.05
C SER A 13 -9.60 -21.70 -29.61
N LEU A 14 -10.30 -22.81 -29.39
CA LEU A 14 -10.44 -23.41 -28.06
C LEU A 14 -9.11 -24.02 -27.59
N SER A 15 -8.30 -24.57 -28.49
CA SER A 15 -6.97 -25.10 -28.15
C SER A 15 -5.95 -24.01 -27.78
N LEU A 16 -6.04 -22.81 -28.37
CA LEU A 16 -5.17 -21.68 -28.03
C LEU A 16 -5.45 -21.10 -26.63
N LEU A 17 -6.67 -21.24 -26.10
CA LEU A 17 -7.08 -20.74 -24.78
C LEU A 17 -6.59 -21.61 -23.61
N ILE A 18 -6.14 -22.84 -23.85
CA ILE A 18 -5.76 -23.81 -22.79
C ILE A 18 -4.25 -23.70 -22.47
N LEU A 19 -3.46 -22.96 -23.27
CA LEU A 19 -2.00 -22.88 -23.15
C LEU A 19 -1.46 -21.71 -22.32
N THR A 20 -2.31 -20.85 -21.76
CA THR A 20 -1.85 -19.72 -20.93
C THR A 20 -1.68 -20.16 -19.47
N ASN A 21 -0.50 -20.67 -19.13
CA ASN A 21 -0.08 -20.75 -17.73
C ASN A 21 0.19 -19.33 -17.22
N SER A 22 -0.72 -18.78 -16.42
CA SER A 22 -0.45 -17.56 -15.65
C SER A 22 0.42 -17.92 -14.44
N TYR A 23 1.72 -17.67 -14.54
CA TYR A 23 2.59 -17.70 -13.37
C TYR A 23 2.34 -16.43 -12.56
N ALA A 24 1.82 -16.57 -11.35
CA ALA A 24 1.98 -15.53 -10.35
C ALA A 24 3.48 -15.42 -10.04
N ALA A 25 4.01 -14.20 -10.05
CA ALA A 25 5.38 -13.95 -9.58
C ALA A 25 5.42 -14.30 -8.08
N VAL A 26 5.95 -15.48 -7.76
CA VAL A 26 6.32 -15.83 -6.39
C VAL A 26 7.72 -15.28 -6.18
N MET A 27 7.92 -14.51 -5.11
CA MET A 27 9.23 -14.01 -4.70
C MET A 27 10.18 -15.20 -4.46
N GLN A 28 11.00 -15.55 -5.47
CA GLN A 28 12.06 -16.54 -5.30
C GLN A 28 13.11 -15.98 -4.33
N ASN A 29 13.75 -16.87 -3.55
CA ASN A 29 14.87 -16.49 -2.69
C ASN A 29 15.92 -15.76 -3.52
N TYR A 30 16.31 -14.55 -3.10
CA TYR A 30 17.37 -13.79 -3.76
C TYR A 30 18.67 -14.62 -3.78
N CYS A 31 19.12 -15.09 -4.94
CA CYS A 31 20.35 -15.87 -5.09
C CYS A 31 21.64 -15.06 -4.93
N LEU A 32 21.53 -13.76 -4.65
CA LEU A 32 22.65 -12.84 -4.48
C LEU A 32 22.54 -12.14 -3.13
N ILE A 33 22.54 -12.92 -2.05
CA ILE A 33 22.74 -12.35 -0.71
C ILE A 33 24.25 -12.07 -0.58
N PRO A 34 24.68 -10.83 -0.31
CA PRO A 34 26.10 -10.51 -0.15
C PRO A 34 26.77 -11.45 0.87
N PRO A 35 27.99 -11.95 0.61
CA PRO A 35 28.67 -12.95 1.46
C PRO A 35 28.75 -12.56 2.95
N TYR A 36 28.73 -11.26 3.25
CA TYR A 36 28.75 -10.71 4.61
C TYR A 36 27.46 -10.96 5.41
N VAL A 37 26.34 -11.26 4.75
CA VAL A 37 25.06 -11.59 5.41
C VAL A 37 24.94 -13.10 5.67
N MET A 38 25.62 -13.93 4.86
CA MET A 38 25.55 -15.40 4.97
C MET A 38 26.61 -16.00 5.90
N ARG A 39 27.74 -15.31 6.11
CA ARG A 39 28.88 -15.86 6.85
C ARG A 39 28.74 -15.63 8.36
N GLY A 40 27.87 -16.42 8.97
CA GLY A 40 28.00 -16.85 10.37
C GLY A 40 27.20 -16.07 11.40
N GLY A 41 25.96 -16.52 11.64
CA GLY A 41 25.36 -16.77 12.97
C GLY A 41 25.28 -15.64 14.01
N VAL A 42 25.80 -14.45 13.73
CA VAL A 42 25.80 -13.31 14.65
C VAL A 42 24.74 -12.32 14.15
N PRO A 43 23.68 -12.08 14.93
CA PRO A 43 22.71 -11.05 14.61
C PRO A 43 23.40 -9.69 14.42
N PRO A 44 23.13 -8.95 13.33
CA PRO A 44 23.70 -7.64 13.15
C PRO A 44 23.07 -6.63 14.14
N ASN A 45 23.88 -5.76 14.70
CA ASN A 45 23.40 -4.57 15.41
C ASN A 45 23.21 -3.44 14.39
N VAL A 46 21.95 -3.13 14.07
CA VAL A 46 21.60 -2.07 13.11
C VAL A 46 21.15 -0.82 13.87
N VAL A 47 21.77 0.31 13.58
CA VAL A 47 21.30 1.63 14.03
C VAL A 47 20.90 2.42 12.80
N ILE A 48 19.64 2.84 12.75
CA ILE A 48 19.11 3.69 11.70
C ILE A 48 19.08 5.12 12.25
N VAL A 49 19.90 5.98 11.67
CA VAL A 49 20.00 7.39 12.06
C VAL A 49 19.23 8.24 11.06
N TYR A 50 18.31 9.05 11.55
CA TYR A 50 17.55 9.99 10.75
C TYR A 50 18.21 11.36 10.75
N GLU A 51 18.24 12.01 9.59
CA GLU A 51 18.57 13.43 9.50
C GLU A 51 17.47 14.25 10.20
N LYS A 52 17.84 15.18 11.09
CA LYS A 52 16.90 16.12 11.72
C LYS A 52 16.81 17.43 10.92
N GLY A 53 16.55 17.32 9.63
CA GLY A 53 16.35 18.45 8.72
C GLY A 53 14.90 18.95 8.70
N SER A 54 14.67 20.17 8.22
CA SER A 54 13.30 20.69 8.04
C SER A 54 12.49 19.89 7.01
N ALA A 55 13.16 19.37 5.98
CA ALA A 55 12.51 18.62 4.90
C ALA A 55 11.80 17.35 5.40
N ILE A 56 12.40 16.61 6.33
CA ILE A 56 11.81 15.37 6.85
C ILE A 56 10.64 15.64 7.83
N MET A 57 10.63 16.83 8.46
CA MET A 57 9.59 17.26 9.39
C MET A 57 8.38 17.89 8.69
N ASN A 58 8.50 18.21 7.40
CA ASN A 58 7.39 18.75 6.61
C ASN A 58 6.35 17.68 6.29
N ARG A 59 5.15 18.14 5.91
CA ARG A 59 4.06 17.27 5.44
C ARG A 59 4.55 16.34 4.32
N ALA A 60 4.18 15.07 4.42
CA ALA A 60 4.58 14.05 3.46
C ALA A 60 3.97 14.28 2.07
N TYR A 61 2.75 14.81 2.04
CA TYR A 61 1.99 15.04 0.83
C TYR A 61 1.78 16.53 0.61
N SER A 62 2.26 17.04 -0.53
CA SER A 62 2.00 18.42 -0.97
C SER A 62 0.78 18.46 -1.90
N GLY A 63 0.15 19.63 -2.00
CA GLY A 63 -1.04 19.84 -2.82
C GLY A 63 -2.35 19.47 -2.13
N ASP A 64 -3.44 19.57 -2.91
CA ASP A 64 -4.81 19.31 -2.47
C ASP A 64 -5.07 17.81 -2.28
N TYR A 65 -6.03 17.50 -1.43
CA TYR A 65 -6.47 16.13 -1.21
C TYR A 65 -7.19 15.59 -2.45
N ASN A 66 -6.78 14.42 -2.92
CA ASN A 66 -7.46 13.69 -3.99
C ASN A 66 -8.01 12.35 -3.45
N PRO A 67 -9.34 12.17 -3.38
CA PRO A 67 -9.93 10.92 -2.88
C PRO A 67 -9.64 9.69 -3.76
N ALA A 68 -9.26 9.88 -5.03
CA ALA A 68 -8.86 8.79 -5.92
C ALA A 68 -7.43 8.29 -5.66
N THR A 69 -6.65 9.00 -4.85
CA THR A 69 -5.29 8.62 -4.47
C THR A 69 -5.29 7.97 -3.09
N THR A 70 -4.68 6.78 -2.97
CA THR A 70 -4.42 6.15 -1.69
C THR A 70 -3.12 6.71 -1.10
N TYR A 71 -3.23 7.42 0.02
CA TYR A 71 -2.09 8.01 0.73
C TYR A 71 -1.54 7.00 1.75
N TYR A 72 -0.24 6.76 1.66
CA TYR A 72 0.51 5.92 2.58
C TYR A 72 0.72 6.64 3.92
N GLY A 73 0.53 5.94 5.03
CA GLY A 73 0.70 6.52 6.36
C GLY A 73 0.20 5.58 7.45
N PHE A 74 0.25 5.99 8.72
CA PHE A 74 -0.09 5.11 9.84
C PHE A 74 -1.56 4.68 9.88
N PHE A 75 -2.46 5.48 9.31
CA PHE A 75 -3.88 5.17 9.27
C PHE A 75 -4.18 4.18 8.15
N ASP A 76 -5.10 3.26 8.42
CA ASP A 76 -5.63 2.34 7.40
C ASP A 76 -6.52 3.14 6.46
N SER A 77 -6.12 3.23 5.19
CA SER A 77 -6.82 4.01 4.16
C SER A 77 -8.27 3.57 3.91
N THR A 78 -8.61 2.33 4.26
CA THR A 78 -9.95 1.76 4.07
C THR A 78 -10.85 1.91 5.30
N ALA A 79 -10.28 2.35 6.42
CA ALA A 79 -10.98 2.49 7.68
C ALA A 79 -11.40 3.94 7.96
N ASN A 80 -12.36 4.08 8.86
CA ASN A 80 -12.81 5.37 9.38
C ASN A 80 -12.37 5.53 10.84
N TYR A 81 -12.21 6.78 11.25
CA TYR A 81 -11.65 7.15 12.54
C TYR A 81 -12.47 8.26 13.18
N THR A 82 -12.67 8.18 14.47
CA THR A 82 -13.26 9.24 15.30
C THR A 82 -12.16 9.85 16.16
N TYR A 83 -12.21 11.17 16.38
CA TYR A 83 -11.30 11.82 17.33
C TYR A 83 -11.86 11.67 18.75
N ASP A 84 -11.07 11.06 19.63
CA ASP A 84 -11.46 10.82 21.02
C ASP A 84 -11.15 12.04 21.91
N SER A 85 -11.87 12.12 23.02
CA SER A 85 -11.69 13.14 24.05
C SER A 85 -10.29 13.17 24.67
N ALA A 86 -9.56 12.05 24.66
CA ALA A 86 -8.18 11.98 25.12
C ALA A 86 -7.15 12.43 24.07
N GLY A 87 -7.57 12.88 22.89
CA GLY A 87 -6.72 13.61 21.94
C GLY A 87 -6.10 12.76 20.84
N TYR A 88 -6.60 11.55 20.58
CA TYR A 88 -6.11 10.67 19.52
C TYR A 88 -7.24 10.10 18.66
N PHE A 89 -6.88 9.59 17.48
CA PHE A 89 -7.82 8.98 16.53
C PHE A 89 -8.01 7.50 16.83
N ILE A 90 -9.27 7.06 16.93
CA ILE A 90 -9.64 5.66 17.16
C ILE A 90 -10.38 5.13 15.94
N LYS A 91 -9.99 3.94 15.47
CA LYS A 91 -10.69 3.26 14.37
C LYS A 91 -12.14 2.98 14.79
N SER A 92 -13.08 3.45 13.99
CA SER A 92 -14.52 3.28 14.22
C SER A 92 -15.13 2.51 13.05
N GLY A 93 -15.85 1.43 13.38
CA GLY A 93 -16.59 0.63 12.40
C GLY A 93 -17.99 1.16 12.09
N THR A 94 -18.46 2.17 12.83
CA THR A 94 -19.85 2.66 12.76
C THR A 94 -19.95 4.07 12.22
N CYS A 95 -18.85 4.83 12.18
CA CYS A 95 -18.87 6.20 11.67
C CYS A 95 -18.69 6.21 10.15
N THR A 96 -19.40 7.14 9.49
CA THR A 96 -19.28 7.39 8.05
C THR A 96 -18.81 8.84 7.84
N PRO A 97 -17.67 9.06 7.14
CA PRO A 97 -17.20 10.41 6.85
C PRO A 97 -18.22 11.18 6.01
N SER A 98 -18.44 12.46 6.33
CA SER A 98 -19.29 13.35 5.54
C SER A 98 -18.48 14.52 5.00
N THR A 99 -18.98 15.14 3.92
CA THR A 99 -18.44 16.40 3.39
C THR A 99 -18.87 17.62 4.19
N THR A 100 -19.69 17.44 5.24
CA THR A 100 -20.19 18.52 6.10
C THR A 100 -19.17 18.87 7.20
N ILE A 101 -19.03 20.16 7.52
CA ILE A 101 -17.95 20.73 8.36
C ILE A 101 -17.93 20.26 9.84
N ASN A 102 -18.87 19.43 10.30
CA ASN A 102 -19.00 19.06 11.73
C ASN A 102 -19.13 17.55 12.00
N THR A 103 -18.51 16.68 11.20
CA THR A 103 -18.47 15.25 11.51
C THR A 103 -17.20 14.87 12.26
N ASN A 104 -17.34 14.26 13.44
CA ASN A 104 -16.23 13.62 14.17
C ASN A 104 -15.85 12.27 13.54
N CYS A 105 -15.83 12.18 12.21
CA CYS A 105 -15.52 10.97 11.48
C CYS A 105 -14.67 11.30 10.27
N PHE A 106 -13.51 10.67 10.17
CA PHE A 106 -12.49 10.93 9.18
C PHE A 106 -12.09 9.61 8.51
N SER A 107 -11.94 9.62 7.18
CA SER A 107 -11.32 8.48 6.50
C SER A 107 -9.82 8.44 6.85
N GLY A 108 -9.29 7.26 7.10
CA GLY A 108 -7.85 7.08 7.31
C GLY A 108 -7.02 7.57 6.13
N ASN A 109 -7.57 7.55 4.91
CA ASN A 109 -6.91 8.09 3.73
C ASN A 109 -6.69 9.61 3.81
N VAL A 110 -7.69 10.36 4.30
CA VAL A 110 -7.57 11.81 4.55
C VAL A 110 -6.58 12.08 5.66
N LEU A 111 -6.64 11.29 6.75
CA LEU A 111 -5.72 11.44 7.88
C LEU A 111 -4.26 11.22 7.46
N ASN A 112 -4.00 10.24 6.59
CA ASN A 112 -2.66 10.03 6.02
C ASN A 112 -2.19 11.24 5.20
N TRP A 113 -3.05 11.80 4.35
CA TRP A 113 -2.71 12.99 3.57
C TRP A 113 -2.44 14.23 4.44
N ALA A 114 -3.26 14.44 5.47
CA ALA A 114 -3.25 15.66 6.27
C ALA A 114 -2.19 15.66 7.38
N LEU A 115 -1.98 14.51 8.04
CA LEU A 115 -1.24 14.45 9.30
C LEU A 115 0.15 13.83 9.20
N MET A 116 0.47 13.13 8.09
CA MET A 116 1.77 12.48 7.98
C MET A 116 2.87 13.50 7.65
N SER A 117 3.99 13.39 8.35
CA SER A 117 5.26 13.97 7.93
C SER A 117 6.07 12.98 7.09
N SER A 118 7.05 13.48 6.32
CA SER A 118 7.99 12.60 5.60
C SER A 118 8.74 11.63 6.54
N LEU A 119 9.02 12.07 7.77
CA LEU A 119 9.59 11.24 8.83
C LEU A 119 8.66 10.09 9.20
N ASP A 120 7.36 10.34 9.32
CA ASP A 120 6.40 9.30 9.66
C ASP A 120 6.31 8.23 8.57
N LEU A 121 6.37 8.62 7.30
CA LEU A 121 6.42 7.66 6.19
C LEU A 121 7.67 6.79 6.27
N SER A 122 8.83 7.38 6.55
CA SER A 122 10.08 6.61 6.70
C SER A 122 10.02 5.64 7.88
N ARG A 123 9.41 6.03 9.00
CA ARG A 123 9.23 5.16 10.17
C ARG A 123 8.28 4.00 9.90
N LYS A 124 7.26 4.21 9.07
CA LYS A 124 6.33 3.15 8.67
C LYS A 124 6.95 2.15 7.68
N ALA A 125 7.90 2.60 6.88
CA ALA A 125 8.56 1.76 5.88
C ALA A 125 9.60 0.81 6.48
N LEU A 126 10.07 1.09 7.70
CA LEU A 126 10.94 0.22 8.50
C LEU A 126 10.15 -0.81 9.29
#